data_AF-A0AAW6HUX5-F1
#
_entry.id   AF-A0AAW6HUX5-F1
#
_cell.length_a   1.000
_cell.length_b   1.000
_cell.length_c   1.000
_cell.angle_alpha   90.00
_cell.angle_beta   90.00
_cell.angle_gamma   90.00
#
_symmetry.space_group_name_H-M   'P 1'
#
loop_
_entity.id
_entity.type
_entity.pdbx_description
1 polymer ?
#
loop_
_entity_poly.entity_id
_entity_poly.type
_entity_poly.pdbx_seq_one_letter_code
_entity_poly.pdbx_strand_id
1 'polypeptide(L)'
;MTLNVSEQAQPQASKALSGTQKAPLFSWGPRWGHIQDGLGIPNPHVAWYFRETSSRSPEGTILVVSDYFSPLVRSWFEGNPDGDIQRGPRGHEYLHVFPTHPLYPQVKVACDSQQACCGDDNELAFIAEVAA
;
A
#
# COMPACT_ATOMS: atom_id res chain seq x y z
N MET A 1 30.94 23.12 -20.06
CA MET A 1 29.70 22.45 -20.49
C MET A 1 29.37 21.41 -19.45
N THR A 2 28.19 21.51 -18.86
CA THR A 2 27.74 20.85 -17.63
C THR A 2 27.41 19.37 -17.88
N LEU A 3 27.96 18.47 -17.06
CA LEU A 3 27.61 17.05 -17.01
C LEU A 3 26.41 16.85 -16.09
N ASN A 4 25.22 16.62 -16.66
CA ASN A 4 24.06 16.19 -15.90
C ASN A 4 23.99 14.65 -15.95
N VAL A 5 24.50 13.99 -14.92
CA VAL A 5 24.21 12.58 -14.66
C VAL A 5 22.78 12.50 -14.14
N SER A 6 21.90 11.98 -15.00
CA SER A 6 20.54 11.57 -14.65
C SER A 6 20.60 10.08 -14.32
N GLU A 7 20.49 9.74 -13.03
CA GLU A 7 20.25 8.35 -12.64
C GLU A 7 19.41 8.32 -11.37
N GLN A 8 18.11 8.57 -11.53
CA GLN A 8 17.12 8.27 -10.51
C GLN A 8 16.83 6.77 -10.62
N ALA A 9 17.56 5.99 -9.83
CA ALA A 9 17.37 4.55 -9.75
C ALA A 9 15.93 4.23 -9.33
N GLN A 10 15.16 3.67 -10.28
CA GLN A 10 13.92 2.95 -10.00
C GLN A 10 14.22 1.82 -9.00
N PRO A 11 13.45 1.65 -7.91
CA PRO A 11 13.62 0.48 -7.05
C PRO A 11 13.27 -0.78 -7.85
N GLN A 12 14.25 -1.66 -8.04
CA GLN A 12 14.07 -3.01 -8.57
C GLN A 12 13.33 -3.90 -7.54
N ALA A 13 12.05 -3.63 -7.30
CA ALA A 13 11.17 -4.49 -6.52
C ALA A 13 10.26 -5.29 -7.46
N SER A 14 10.81 -6.20 -8.27
CA SER A 14 10.02 -7.13 -9.11
C SER A 14 10.89 -8.25 -9.69
N LYS A 15 11.52 -9.07 -8.84
CA LYS A 15 12.08 -10.35 -9.29
C LYS A 15 11.75 -11.45 -8.29
N ALA A 16 10.48 -11.87 -8.27
CA ALA A 16 10.05 -13.22 -7.89
C ALA A 16 8.52 -13.36 -7.98
N LEU A 17 7.93 -13.35 -9.18
CA LEU A 17 6.57 -13.86 -9.41
C LEU A 17 6.54 -14.58 -10.76
N SER A 18 7.13 -15.78 -10.79
CA SER A 18 7.06 -16.70 -11.93
C SER A 18 5.75 -17.49 -11.84
N GLY A 19 4.67 -16.85 -12.24
CA GLY A 19 3.33 -17.39 -12.45
C GLY A 19 2.50 -16.27 -13.06
N THR A 20 1.77 -16.52 -14.14
CA THR A 20 1.11 -15.52 -15.01
C THR A 20 -0.06 -14.77 -14.34
N GLN A 21 0.00 -14.51 -13.03
CA GLN A 21 -0.95 -13.69 -12.29
C GLN A 21 -0.30 -12.33 -12.05
N LYS A 22 -0.77 -11.32 -12.77
CA LYS A 22 -0.23 -9.96 -12.66
C LYS A 22 -0.56 -9.42 -11.27
N ALA A 23 0.45 -9.19 -10.44
CA ALA A 23 0.25 -8.67 -9.08
C ALA A 23 -0.15 -7.19 -9.09
N PRO A 24 -0.95 -6.73 -8.12
CA PRO A 24 -1.16 -5.31 -7.90
C PRO A 24 0.14 -4.64 -7.44
N LEU A 25 0.36 -3.39 -7.88
CA LEU A 25 1.53 -2.60 -7.54
C LEU A 25 1.13 -1.52 -6.54
N PHE A 26 1.76 -1.51 -5.36
CA PHE A 26 1.65 -0.44 -4.36
C PHE A 26 2.85 0.51 -4.46
N SER A 27 2.59 1.83 -4.43
CA SER A 27 3.64 2.84 -4.43
C SER A 27 3.18 4.15 -3.78
N TRP A 28 4.14 4.98 -3.39
CA TRP A 28 3.87 6.34 -2.92
C TRP A 28 4.29 7.35 -3.99
N GLY A 29 3.35 8.21 -4.41
CA GLY A 29 3.58 9.31 -5.33
C GLY A 29 3.92 10.62 -4.60
N PRO A 30 4.05 11.76 -5.33
CA PRO A 30 4.42 13.04 -4.73
C PRO A 30 3.43 13.58 -3.69
N ARG A 31 2.20 13.06 -3.65
CA ARG A 31 1.13 13.60 -2.80
C ARG A 31 0.15 12.55 -2.26
N TRP A 32 0.14 11.33 -2.80
CA TRP A 32 -0.80 10.27 -2.44
C TRP A 32 -0.25 8.90 -2.81
N GLY A 33 -0.77 7.86 -2.16
CA GLY A 33 -0.50 6.48 -2.50
C GLY A 33 -1.22 6.06 -3.77
N HIS A 34 -0.58 5.16 -4.50
CA HIS A 34 -1.09 4.61 -5.74
C HIS A 34 -1.15 3.08 -5.63
N ILE A 35 -2.26 2.53 -6.09
CA ILE A 35 -2.43 1.09 -6.31
C ILE A 35 -2.64 0.93 -7.81
N GLN A 36 -1.76 0.22 -8.50
CA GLN A 36 -1.95 -0.07 -9.93
C GLN A 36 -2.37 -1.51 -10.08
N ASP A 37 -3.50 -1.69 -10.74
CA ASP A 37 -3.92 -3.02 -11.12
C ASP A 37 -3.04 -3.52 -12.26
N GLY A 38 -2.97 -4.85 -12.35
CA GLY A 38 -2.35 -5.59 -13.43
C GLY A 38 -2.95 -5.31 -14.81
N LEU A 39 -3.72 -4.26 -15.03
CA LEU A 39 -4.09 -3.79 -16.36
C LEU A 39 -3.31 -2.53 -16.76
N GLY A 40 -2.43 -2.00 -15.89
CA GLY A 40 -1.68 -0.76 -16.14
C GLY A 40 -2.58 0.48 -16.14
N ILE A 41 -3.84 0.32 -15.77
CA ILE A 41 -4.77 1.41 -15.49
C ILE A 41 -4.48 1.81 -14.03
N PRO A 42 -4.01 3.05 -13.77
CA PRO A 42 -3.87 3.55 -12.42
C PRO A 42 -5.24 3.45 -11.76
N ASN A 43 -5.32 2.79 -10.61
CA ASN A 43 -6.52 2.88 -9.82
C ASN A 43 -6.66 4.37 -9.42
N PRO A 44 -7.75 5.08 -9.77
CA PRO A 44 -7.91 6.49 -9.42
C PRO A 44 -8.06 6.71 -7.91
N HIS A 45 -8.22 5.61 -7.18
CA HIS A 45 -8.46 5.56 -5.75
C HIS A 45 -7.17 5.81 -4.96
N VAL A 46 -7.24 6.80 -4.08
CA VAL A 46 -6.11 7.23 -3.25
C VAL A 46 -5.89 6.20 -2.16
N ALA A 47 -4.63 5.85 -1.91
CA ALA A 47 -4.25 4.99 -0.81
C ALA A 47 -3.43 5.74 0.25
N TRP A 48 -3.68 5.41 1.50
CA TRP A 48 -2.85 5.80 2.65
C TRP A 48 -2.29 4.57 3.32
N TYR A 49 -1.05 4.66 3.79
CA TYR A 49 -0.32 3.58 4.43
C TYR A 49 0.00 3.93 5.88
N PHE A 50 -0.31 3.02 6.80
CA PHE A 50 -0.12 3.22 8.25
C PHE A 50 0.57 2.01 8.85
N ARG A 51 1.35 2.21 9.91
CA ARG A 51 1.86 1.07 10.68
C ARG A 51 0.77 0.68 11.66
N GLU A 52 0.30 -0.55 11.55
CA GLU A 52 -0.70 -1.05 12.48
C GLU A 52 -0.07 -1.17 13.87
N THR A 53 -0.64 -0.46 14.83
CA THR A 53 -0.17 -0.44 16.23
C THR A 53 -1.09 -1.23 17.16
N SER A 54 -2.22 -1.73 16.67
CA SER A 54 -3.11 -2.55 17.50
C SER A 54 -2.52 -3.93 17.79
N SER A 55 -2.83 -4.45 18.97
CA SER A 55 -2.40 -5.80 19.41
C SER A 55 -3.13 -6.94 18.71
N ARG A 56 -4.02 -6.64 17.74
CA ARG A 56 -4.85 -7.63 17.03
C ARG A 56 -4.17 -8.19 15.79
N SER A 57 -3.15 -7.50 15.28
CA SER A 57 -2.41 -7.89 14.09
C SER A 57 -0.96 -8.24 14.43
N PRO A 58 -0.28 -9.06 13.62
CA PRO A 58 1.15 -9.31 13.78
C PRO A 58 1.97 -8.01 13.82
N GLU A 59 3.04 -7.98 14.61
CA GLU A 59 3.93 -6.82 14.68
C GLU A 59 4.49 -6.47 13.30
N GLY A 60 4.47 -5.17 12.96
CA GLY A 60 4.93 -4.68 11.66
C GLY A 60 3.89 -4.76 10.55
N THR A 61 2.66 -5.21 10.84
CA THR A 61 1.54 -5.14 9.89
C THR A 61 1.38 -3.71 9.36
N ILE A 62 1.11 -3.60 8.06
CA ILE A 62 0.81 -2.32 7.42
C ILE A 62 -0.67 -2.29 7.08
N LEU A 63 -1.33 -1.24 7.51
CA LEU A 63 -2.71 -0.94 7.16
C LEU A 63 -2.71 -0.03 5.93
N VAL A 64 -3.40 -0.47 4.88
CA VAL A 64 -3.65 0.34 3.69
C VAL A 64 -5.11 0.76 3.70
N VAL A 65 -5.37 2.07 3.59
CA VAL A 65 -6.74 2.60 3.52
C VAL A 65 -6.98 3.18 2.14
N SER A 66 -8.07 2.76 1.51
CA SER A 66 -8.51 3.30 0.22
C SER A 66 -10.03 3.35 0.17
N ASP A 67 -10.59 4.18 -0.71
CA ASP A 67 -12.02 4.19 -1.01
C ASP A 67 -12.45 2.97 -1.84
N TYR A 68 -11.51 2.26 -2.47
CA TYR A 68 -11.81 1.04 -3.21
C TYR A 68 -10.58 0.16 -3.47
N PHE A 69 -10.69 -1.12 -3.13
CA PHE A 69 -9.78 -2.16 -3.61
C PHE A 69 -10.37 -2.93 -4.79
N SER A 70 -9.60 -2.99 -5.86
CA SER A 70 -9.96 -3.67 -7.10
C SER A 70 -10.15 -5.17 -6.93
N PRO A 71 -10.84 -5.85 -7.88
CA PRO A 71 -10.96 -7.30 -7.87
C PRO A 71 -9.59 -8.00 -7.90
N LEU A 72 -8.59 -7.36 -8.53
CA LEU A 72 -7.24 -7.91 -8.53
C LEU A 72 -6.62 -7.86 -7.14
N VAL A 73 -6.68 -6.71 -6.45
CA VAL A 73 -6.19 -6.62 -5.07
C VAL A 73 -6.90 -7.66 -4.21
N ARG A 74 -8.23 -7.72 -4.27
CA ARG A 74 -9.03 -8.72 -3.55
C ARG A 74 -8.59 -10.15 -3.80
N SER A 75 -8.30 -10.53 -5.05
CA SER A 75 -7.86 -11.89 -5.37
C SER A 75 -6.53 -12.32 -4.72
N TRP A 76 -5.73 -11.37 -4.23
CA TRP A 76 -4.48 -11.64 -3.52
C TRP A 76 -4.66 -11.75 -2.00
N PHE A 77 -5.73 -11.18 -1.44
CA PHE A 77 -5.93 -11.05 0.00
C PHE A 77 -7.19 -11.78 0.52
N GLU A 78 -8.27 -11.85 -0.25
CA GLU A 78 -9.48 -12.57 0.17
C GLU A 78 -9.19 -14.08 0.30
N GLY A 79 -9.32 -14.61 1.52
CA GLY A 79 -9.01 -16.00 1.86
C GLY A 79 -7.53 -16.29 2.07
N ASN A 80 -6.66 -15.26 2.04
CA ASN A 80 -5.25 -15.39 2.38
C ASN A 80 -5.05 -15.25 3.90
N PRO A 81 -4.32 -16.15 4.57
CA PRO A 81 -4.03 -15.99 6.01
C PRO A 81 -3.08 -14.83 6.32
N ASP A 82 -2.34 -14.32 5.32
CA ASP A 82 -1.32 -13.29 5.47
C ASP A 82 -1.83 -11.87 5.17
N GLY A 83 -3.14 -11.69 5.07
CA GLY A 83 -3.75 -10.37 4.98
C GLY A 83 -5.25 -10.45 4.78
N ASP A 84 -5.96 -9.37 5.10
CA ASP A 84 -7.40 -9.32 5.00
C ASP A 84 -7.90 -7.94 4.56
N ILE A 85 -9.08 -7.92 3.95
CA ILE A 85 -9.77 -6.69 3.56
C ILE A 85 -11.01 -6.56 4.41
N GLN A 86 -11.12 -5.45 5.13
CA GLN A 86 -12.26 -5.08 5.95
C GLN A 86 -12.90 -3.81 5.39
N ARG A 87 -14.23 -3.77 5.39
CA ARG A 87 -14.95 -2.51 5.18
C ARG A 87 -15.00 -1.77 6.50
N GLY A 88 -14.64 -0.50 6.50
CA GLY A 88 -14.89 0.33 7.67
C GLY A 88 -15.82 1.49 7.36
N PRO A 89 -15.82 2.51 8.23
CA PRO A 89 -16.81 3.57 8.19
C PRO A 89 -16.69 4.41 6.92
N ARG A 90 -17.80 5.08 6.56
CA ARG A 90 -17.88 6.06 5.46
C ARG A 90 -17.52 5.52 4.07
N GLY A 91 -17.54 4.20 3.88
CA GLY A 91 -17.27 3.55 2.60
C GLY A 91 -15.79 3.30 2.31
N HIS A 92 -14.90 3.55 3.29
CA HIS A 92 -13.50 3.18 3.17
C HIS A 92 -13.28 1.69 3.37
N GLU A 93 -12.24 1.19 2.72
CA GLU A 93 -11.76 -0.18 2.83
C GLU A 93 -10.36 -0.17 3.44
N TYR A 94 -10.15 -1.14 4.32
CA TYR A 94 -8.95 -1.34 5.11
C TYR A 94 -8.33 -2.65 4.70
N LEU A 95 -7.10 -2.62 4.26
CA LEU A 95 -6.33 -3.80 3.89
C LEU A 95 -5.20 -3.96 4.90
N HIS A 96 -5.22 -5.03 5.70
CA HIS A 96 -4.06 -5.39 6.49
C HIS A 96 -3.13 -6.27 5.66
N VAL A 97 -1.86 -5.86 5.61
CA VAL A 97 -0.81 -6.61 4.93
C VAL A 97 0.16 -7.10 6.00
N PHE A 98 0.13 -8.39 6.30
CA PHE A 98 1.01 -8.97 7.30
C PHE A 98 2.43 -9.10 6.75
N PRO A 99 3.47 -9.09 7.61
CA PRO A 99 4.87 -9.21 7.20
C PRO A 99 5.20 -10.44 6.34
N THR A 100 4.42 -11.51 6.49
CA THR A 100 4.54 -12.77 5.76
C THR A 100 3.96 -12.71 4.34
N HIS A 101 3.13 -11.70 4.03
CA HIS A 101 2.47 -11.60 2.73
C HIS A 101 3.49 -11.39 1.59
N PRO A 102 3.35 -12.05 0.42
CA PRO A 102 4.27 -11.88 -0.70
C PRO A 102 4.42 -10.43 -1.19
N LEU A 103 3.38 -9.62 -1.04
CA LEU A 103 3.38 -8.19 -1.43
C LEU A 103 3.85 -7.25 -0.32
N TYR A 104 4.12 -7.76 0.90
CA TYR A 104 4.53 -6.93 2.03
C TYR A 104 5.78 -6.07 1.76
N PRO A 105 6.87 -6.58 1.15
CA PRO A 105 8.05 -5.75 0.90
C PRO A 105 7.74 -4.50 0.08
N GLN A 106 6.84 -4.62 -0.89
CA GLN A 106 6.42 -3.51 -1.71
C GLN A 106 5.57 -2.50 -0.94
N VAL A 107 4.59 -2.99 -0.19
CA VAL A 107 3.71 -2.16 0.64
C VAL A 107 4.52 -1.41 1.70
N LYS A 108 5.55 -2.07 2.26
CA LYS A 108 6.50 -1.46 3.18
C LYS A 108 7.27 -0.30 2.55
N VAL A 109 7.78 -0.45 1.34
CA VAL A 109 8.48 0.65 0.64
C VAL A 109 7.54 1.85 0.43
N ALA A 110 6.28 1.62 0.06
CA ALA A 110 5.30 2.68 -0.08
C ALA A 110 5.01 3.38 1.27
N CYS A 111 4.84 2.60 2.34
CA CYS A 111 4.61 3.10 3.70
C CYS A 111 5.80 3.92 4.23
N ASP A 112 7.02 3.40 4.09
CA ASP A 112 8.25 4.10 4.48
C ASP A 112 8.40 5.42 3.68
N SER A 113 8.04 5.41 2.39
CA SER A 113 8.10 6.60 1.52
C SER A 113 7.08 7.67 1.94
N GLN A 114 5.87 7.26 2.33
CA GLN A 114 4.87 8.17 2.89
C GLN A 114 5.38 8.82 4.19
N GLN A 115 5.88 8.01 5.13
CA GLN A 115 6.42 8.49 6.42
C GLN A 115 7.57 9.48 6.21
N ALA A 116 8.49 9.18 5.30
CA ALA A 116 9.59 10.08 4.96
C ALA A 116 9.11 11.40 4.33
N CYS A 117 7.99 11.39 3.60
CA CYS A 117 7.45 12.55 2.92
C CYS A 117 6.58 13.45 3.82
N CYS A 118 5.79 12.85 4.72
CA CYS A 118 4.73 13.55 5.43
C CYS A 118 4.87 13.53 6.97
N GLY A 119 5.80 12.75 7.52
CA GLY A 119 5.89 12.52 8.97
C GLY A 119 4.73 11.69 9.53
N ASP A 120 4.81 11.34 10.82
CA ASP A 120 3.81 10.50 11.51
C ASP A 120 2.52 11.28 11.87
N ASP A 121 2.54 12.62 11.80
CA ASP A 121 1.43 13.49 12.24
C ASP A 121 0.14 13.33 11.39
N ASN A 122 0.24 12.83 10.16
CA ASN A 122 -0.92 12.54 9.29
C ASN A 122 -1.68 11.27 9.70
N GLU A 123 -1.05 10.37 10.47
CA GLU A 123 -1.68 9.13 10.95
C GLU A 123 -2.82 9.46 11.94
N LEU A 124 -2.59 10.40 12.86
CA LEU A 124 -3.59 10.81 13.86
C LEU A 124 -4.72 11.65 13.25
N ALA A 125 -4.43 12.53 12.30
CA ALA A 125 -5.44 13.38 11.67
C ALA A 125 -6.40 12.56 10.79
N PHE A 126 -5.88 11.61 10.00
CA PHE A 126 -6.70 10.74 9.16
C PHE A 126 -7.50 9.73 10.00
N ILE A 127 -6.90 9.11 11.03
CA ILE A 127 -7.65 8.24 11.94
C ILE A 127 -8.78 9.02 12.65
N ALA A 128 -8.53 10.26 13.09
CA ALA A 128 -9.54 11.11 13.71
C ALA A 128 -10.67 11.51 12.73
N GLU A 129 -10.35 11.79 11.47
CA GLU A 129 -11.34 12.15 10.44
C GLU A 129 -12.19 10.95 10.00
N VAL A 130 -11.59 9.76 9.96
CA VAL A 130 -12.28 8.53 9.54
C VAL A 130 -13.06 7.87 10.68
N ALA A 131 -12.65 8.08 11.95
CA ALA A 131 -13.35 7.55 13.13
C ALA A 131 -14.52 8.43 13.63
N ALA A 132 -14.64 9.68 13.16
CA ALA A 132 -15.77 10.57 13.43
C ALA A 132 -16.97 10.29 12.51
#